data_AF-A0AA43G2M4-F1
#
_entry.id   AF-A0AA43G2M4-F1
#
_cell.length_a   1.000
_cell.length_b   1.000
_cell.length_c   1.000
_cell.angle_alpha   90.00
_cell.angle_beta   90.00
_cell.angle_gamma   90.00
#
_symmetry.space_group_name_H-M   'P 1'
#
loop_
_entity.id
_entity.type
_entity.pdbx_description
1 polymer ?
#
loop_
_entity_poly.entity_id
_entity_poly.type
_entity_poly.pdbx_seq_one_letter_code
_entity_poly.pdbx_strand_id
1 'polypeptide(L)' 'MNKETKKNFDKVFQATLALFGSKEVAHLWLKLPVQGLGNKRPIDMLSTAEGTKVVLNLIGRLEHGVFS' A
#
# COMPACT_ATOMS: atom_id res chain seq x y z
N MET A 1 -7.74 -9.07 -12.98
CA MET A 1 -8.02 -8.11 -11.89
C MET A 1 -9.41 -7.53 -12.13
N ASN A 2 -10.31 -7.58 -11.14
CA ASN A 2 -11.66 -7.02 -11.29
C ASN A 2 -11.62 -5.47 -11.17
N LYS A 3 -12.73 -4.80 -11.52
CA LYS A 3 -12.82 -3.33 -11.52
C LYS A 3 -12.57 -2.71 -10.14
N GLU A 4 -12.96 -3.40 -9.07
CA GLU A 4 -12.76 -2.95 -7.70
C GLU A 4 -11.30 -3.06 -7.25
N THR A 5 -10.65 -4.19 -7.51
CA THR A 5 -9.22 -4.38 -7.22
C THR A 5 -8.36 -3.38 -7.99
N LYS A 6 -8.73 -3.04 -9.24
CA LYS A 6 -8.05 -1.99 -10.00
C LYS A 6 -8.16 -0.63 -9.30
N LYS A 7 -9.36 -0.27 -8.86
CA LYS A 7 -9.60 0.97 -8.10
C LYS A 7 -8.82 0.99 -6.77
N ASN A 8 -8.75 -0.13 -6.05
CA ASN A 8 -7.98 -0.24 -4.82
C ASN A 8 -6.48 -0.09 -5.08
N PHE A 9 -5.98 -0.74 -6.14
CA PHE A 9 -4.60 -0.59 -6.59
C PHE A 9 -4.26 0.87 -6.90
N ASP A 10 -5.07 1.54 -7.72
CA ASP A 10 -4.81 2.93 -8.12
C ASP A 10 -4.74 3.85 -6.88
N LYS A 11 -5.65 3.69 -5.92
CA LYS A 11 -5.65 4.47 -4.67
C LYS A 11 -4.38 4.25 -3.85
N VAL A 12 -4.00 2.99 -3.62
CA VAL A 12 -2.82 2.68 -2.81
C VAL A 12 -1.55 3.09 -3.54
N PHE A 13 -1.49 2.91 -4.87
CA PHE A 13 -0.34 3.34 -5.66
C PHE A 13 -0.12 4.86 -5.56
N GLN A 14 -1.18 5.67 -5.65
CA GLN A 14 -1.06 7.12 -5.49
C GLN A 14 -0.59 7.52 -4.10
N ALA A 15 -1.11 6.89 -3.04
CA ALA A 15 -0.66 7.15 -1.66
C ALA A 15 0.81 6.75 -1.46
N THR A 16 1.20 5.60 -2.00
CA THR A 16 2.58 5.10 -1.96
C THR A 16 3.53 6.02 -2.74
N LEU A 17 3.09 6.52 -3.89
CA LEU A 17 3.83 7.48 -4.70
C LEU A 17 4.01 8.82 -3.97
N ALA A 18 2.99 9.29 -3.25
CA ALA A 18 3.07 10.50 -2.44
C ALA A 18 4.09 10.33 -1.29
N LEU A 19 4.10 9.17 -0.63
CA LEU A 19 5.04 8.85 0.44
C LEU A 19 6.50 8.79 -0.03
N PHE A 20 6.78 8.11 -1.14
CA PHE A 20 8.16 7.86 -1.58
C PHE A 20 8.70 8.82 -2.65
N GLY A 21 7.82 9.57 -3.34
CA GLY A 21 8.20 10.47 -4.44
C GLY A 21 8.76 9.79 -5.71
N SER A 22 8.89 8.46 -5.72
CA SER A 22 9.39 7.67 -6.86
C SER A 22 8.40 6.57 -7.22
N LYS A 23 8.08 6.48 -8.52
CA LYS A 23 7.22 5.42 -9.06
C LYS A 23 7.88 4.06 -8.94
N GLU A 24 9.19 3.99 -9.12
CA GLU A 24 9.99 2.77 -9.03
C GLU A 24 9.92 2.22 -7.60
N VAL A 25 10.15 3.08 -6.61
CA VAL A 25 10.06 2.72 -5.19
C VAL A 25 8.63 2.32 -4.82
N ALA A 26 7.62 3.04 -5.32
CA ALA A 26 6.23 2.69 -5.05
C ALA A 26 5.85 1.31 -5.60
N HIS A 27 6.26 0.99 -6.83
CA HIS A 27 6.04 -0.35 -7.39
C HIS A 27 6.79 -1.43 -6.61
N LEU A 28 8.01 -1.15 -6.17
CA LEU A 28 8.81 -2.09 -5.39
C LEU A 28 8.17 -2.36 -4.03
N TRP A 29 7.80 -1.30 -3.30
CA TRP A 29 7.17 -1.39 -1.99
C TRP A 29 5.87 -2.21 -2.03
N LEU A 30 5.04 -2.03 -3.07
CA LEU A 30 3.82 -2.81 -3.27
C LEU A 30 4.06 -4.31 -3.47
N LYS A 31 5.24 -4.69 -3.99
CA LYS A 31 5.61 -6.08 -4.34
C LYS A 31 6.46 -6.77 -3.28
N LEU A 32 6.97 -6.05 -2.28
CA LEU A 32 7.79 -6.61 -1.23
C LEU A 32 6.99 -6.85 0.05
N PRO A 33 7.37 -7.84 0.87
CA PRO A 33 6.83 -8.01 2.22
C PRO A 33 7.08 -6.74 3.05
N VAL A 34 6.04 -6.26 3.74
CA VAL A 34 6.14 -5.10 4.63
C VAL A 34 5.90 -5.54 6.06
N GLN A 35 6.85 -5.26 6.96
CA GLN A 35 6.80 -5.66 8.36
C GLN A 35 5.53 -5.16 9.06
N GLY A 36 5.16 -3.89 8.86
CA GLY A 36 3.94 -3.28 9.42
C GLY A 36 2.62 -3.87 8.91
N LEU A 37 2.67 -4.78 7.91
CA LEU A 37 1.53 -5.54 7.39
C LEU A 37 1.60 -7.03 7.77
N GLY A 38 2.42 -7.40 8.76
CA GLY A 38 2.64 -8.78 9.14
C GLY A 38 3.37 -9.59 8.07
N ASN A 39 4.37 -8.99 7.41
CA ASN A 39 5.16 -9.57 6.33
C ASN A 39 4.36 -9.98 5.08
N LYS A 40 3.19 -9.37 4.87
CA LYS A 40 2.42 -9.52 3.63
C LYS A 40 2.86 -8.47 2.61
N ARG A 41 2.76 -8.81 1.32
CA ARG A 41 2.93 -7.82 0.24
C ARG A 41 1.67 -6.96 0.16
N PRO A 42 1.79 -5.62 0.08
CA PRO A 42 0.62 -4.75 -0.05
C PRO A 42 -0.32 -5.15 -1.19
N ILE A 43 0.25 -5.54 -2.35
CA ILE A 43 -0.55 -5.91 -3.54
C ILE A 43 -1.48 -7.10 -3.31
N ASP A 44 -1.10 -8.05 -2.45
CA ASP A 44 -1.92 -9.23 -2.15
C ASP A 44 -3.16 -8.86 -1.31
N MET A 45 -3.07 -7.76 -0.55
CA MET A 45 -4.13 -7.30 0.35
C MET A 45 -5.22 -6.46 -0.37
N LEU A 46 -4.93 -5.95 -1.58
CA LEU A 46 -5.81 -5.01 -2.29
C LEU A 46 -7.06 -5.66 -2.90
N SER A 47 -7.13 -6.99 -2.85
CA SER A 47 -8.29 -7.78 -3.29
C SER A 47 -9.53 -7.58 -2.41
N THR A 48 -9.37 -6.98 -1.23
CA THR A 48 -10.47 -6.71 -0.29
C THR A 48 -10.46 -5.26 0.17
N ALA A 49 -11.62 -4.70 0.48
CA ALA A 49 -11.74 -3.35 1.03
C ALA A 49 -11.01 -3.23 2.39
N GLU A 50 -11.11 -4.25 3.24
CA GLU A 50 -10.45 -4.29 4.55
C GLU A 50 -8.93 -4.32 4.41
N GLY A 51 -8.39 -5.21 3.57
CA GLY A 51 -6.95 -5.26 3.29
C GLY A 51 -6.42 -3.95 2.72
N THR A 52 -7.17 -3.32 1.81
CA THR A 52 -6.83 -2.00 1.26
C THR A 52 -6.78 -0.92 2.35
N LYS A 53 -7.75 -0.91 3.27
CA LYS A 53 -7.79 0.04 4.40
C LYS A 53 -6.59 -0.13 5.33
N VAL A 54 -6.19 -1.36 5.63
CA VAL A 54 -5.00 -1.65 6.45
C VAL A 54 -3.74 -1.09 5.79
N VAL A 55 -3.56 -1.28 4.48
CA VAL A 55 -2.41 -0.73 3.74
C VAL A 55 -2.39 0.80 3.78
N LEU A 56 -3.53 1.45 3.51
CA LEU A 56 -3.64 2.92 3.54
C LEU A 56 -3.37 3.49 4.93
N ASN A 57 -3.88 2.85 5.99
CA ASN A 57 -3.61 3.26 7.37
C ASN A 57 -2.11 3.19 7.68
N LEU A 58 -1.41 2.14 7.23
CA LEU A 58 0.04 2.06 7.41
C LEU A 58 0.75 3.19 6.67
N ILE A 59 0.39 3.47 5.41
CA ILE A 59 0.99 4.56 4.63
C ILE A 59 0.81 5.90 5.36
N GLY A 60 -0.39 6.22 5.82
CA GLY A 60 -0.63 7.48 6.56
C GLY A 60 0.21 7.59 7.83
N ARG A 61 0.42 6.47 8.54
CA ARG A 61 1.32 6.46 9.71
C ARG A 61 2.78 6.73 9.33
N LEU A 62 3.25 6.18 8.21
CA LEU A 62 4.61 6.41 7.70
C LEU A 62 4.80 7.87 7.25
N GLU A 63 3.79 8.48 6.61
CA GLU A 63 3.81 9.91 6.23
C GLU A 63 3.99 10.83 7.44
N HIS A 64 3.42 10.46 8.59
CA HIS A 64 3.56 11.18 9.86
C HIS A 64 4.77 10.75 10.70
N GLY A 65 5.62 9.85 10.21
CA GLY A 65 6.81 9.38 10.95
C GLY A 65 6.51 8.47 12.15
N VAL A 66 5.34 7.82 12.17
CA VAL A 66 4.90 6.95 13.28
C VAL A 66 5.28 5.49 12.99
N PHE A 67 6.42 5.06 13.54
CA PHE A 67 6.89 3.66 13.47
C PHE A 67 6.37 2.85 14.68
N SER A 68 5.71 1.70 14.45
CA SER A 68 5.33 0.74 15.51
C SER A 68 5.70 -0.67 15.10
#